data_AF-A0A9W8RCX9-F1
#
_entry.id   AF-A0A9W8RCX9-F1
#
_cell.length_a   1.000
_cell.length_b   1.000
_cell.length_c   1.000
_cell.angle_alpha   90.00
_cell.angle_beta   90.00
_cell.angle_gamma   90.00
#
_symmetry.space_group_name_H-M   'P 1'
#
loop_
_entity.id
_entity.type
_entity.pdbx_description
1 polymer ?
#
loop_
_entity_poly.entity_id
_entity_poly.type
_entity_poly.pdbx_seq_one_letter_code
_entity_poly.pdbx_strand_id
1 'polypeptide(L)'
;MIEDAGGGLDITLKLCGAIFRGQHVPEEDHHADYEVLEDHLRRKGLPHAEEDVIQAYREITQHAEAAYYITKEVCLEGKELSEAIILETHRLLTYKINADEIPWNEYAGVYRKWPVCTGFHQYMAHSMVPTAMKKMISSIKDDVKAAINTGEIDPVALAAKYCHIFVNIHPFLDGNGRTCRLILNAILLRYGGTIVCIGEQDDDRQEYLRIASNASFAEGNQEDMEDVPEALRPKYYKELASFVLLHARNSMVKIRELLEKG
;
A
#
# COMPACT_ATOMS: atom_id res chain seq x y z
N MET A 1 -13.66 -4.37 -6.71
CA MET A 1 -12.19 -4.26 -6.91
C MET A 1 -11.94 -2.95 -7.63
N ILE A 2 -11.61 -1.87 -6.89
CA ILE A 2 -11.40 -0.55 -7.51
C ILE A 2 -9.96 -0.52 -8.00
N GLU A 3 -9.77 -0.97 -9.24
CA GLU A 3 -8.45 -1.21 -9.83
C GLU A 3 -7.93 -0.02 -10.64
N ASP A 4 -8.82 0.93 -10.96
CA ASP A 4 -8.60 2.17 -11.73
C ASP A 4 -8.96 3.42 -10.91
N ALA A 5 -8.57 3.46 -9.63
CA ALA A 5 -8.74 4.64 -8.78
C ALA A 5 -7.82 5.78 -9.24
N GLY A 6 -8.35 7.01 -9.37
CA GLY A 6 -7.53 8.20 -9.56
C GLY A 6 -8.13 9.22 -10.52
N GLY A 7 -7.31 10.21 -10.88
CA GLY A 7 -7.67 11.28 -11.80
C GLY A 7 -6.49 11.68 -12.67
N GLY A 8 -6.68 12.71 -13.50
CA GLY A 8 -5.58 13.30 -14.25
C GLY A 8 -4.42 13.72 -13.35
N LEU A 9 -3.20 13.74 -13.90
CA LEU A 9 -1.99 14.10 -13.15
C LEU A 9 -2.13 15.48 -12.49
N ASP A 10 -2.67 16.46 -13.19
CA ASP A 10 -2.79 17.84 -12.70
C ASP A 10 -3.73 17.96 -11.48
N ILE A 11 -4.91 17.34 -11.55
CA ILE A 11 -5.86 17.35 -10.44
C ILE A 11 -5.32 16.56 -9.26
N THR A 12 -4.67 15.42 -9.52
CA THR A 12 -4.02 14.60 -8.49
C THR A 12 -2.94 15.40 -7.76
N LEU A 13 -2.06 16.10 -8.50
CA LEU A 13 -1.01 16.94 -7.91
C LEU A 13 -1.58 18.11 -7.12
N LYS A 14 -2.66 18.74 -7.60
CA LYS A 14 -3.35 19.83 -6.90
C LYS A 14 -3.87 19.37 -5.53
N LEU A 15 -4.65 18.29 -5.51
CA LEU A 15 -5.30 17.76 -4.31
C LEU A 15 -4.27 17.21 -3.32
N CYS A 16 -3.36 16.34 -3.79
CA CYS A 16 -2.28 15.81 -2.96
C CYS A 16 -1.43 16.94 -2.38
N GLY A 17 -1.03 17.91 -3.21
CA GLY A 17 -0.22 19.04 -2.78
C GLY A 17 -0.89 19.86 -1.66
N ALA A 18 -2.20 20.04 -1.71
CA ALA A 18 -2.94 20.73 -0.65
C ALA A 18 -2.88 19.97 0.68
N ILE A 19 -3.15 18.66 0.65
CA ILE A 19 -3.10 17.77 1.83
C ILE A 19 -1.70 17.75 2.45
N PHE A 20 -0.65 17.57 1.65
CA PHE A 20 0.73 17.55 2.15
C PHE A 20 1.20 18.91 2.69
N ARG A 21 0.55 20.03 2.30
CA ARG A 21 0.76 21.36 2.89
C ARG A 21 -0.08 21.62 4.14
N GLY A 22 -0.89 20.65 4.59
CA GLY A 22 -1.80 20.80 5.73
C GLY A 22 -3.01 21.69 5.44
N GLN A 23 -3.35 21.89 4.17
CA GLN A 23 -4.55 22.62 3.76
C GLN A 23 -5.77 21.70 3.84
N HIS A 24 -6.92 22.25 4.22
CA HIS A 24 -8.18 21.51 4.18
C HIS A 24 -8.63 21.35 2.72
N VAL A 25 -8.82 20.10 2.29
CA VAL A 25 -9.47 19.75 1.03
C VAL A 25 -10.90 19.32 1.38
N PRO A 26 -11.95 19.95 0.80
CA PRO A 26 -13.32 19.57 1.09
C PRO A 26 -13.59 18.12 0.70
N GLU A 27 -14.45 17.41 1.46
CA GLU A 27 -14.79 16.01 1.16
C GLU A 27 -15.61 15.88 -0.14
N GLU A 28 -16.44 16.88 -0.44
CA GLU A 28 -17.31 16.96 -1.61
C GLU A 28 -17.24 18.41 -2.11
N ASP A 29 -16.72 18.61 -3.32
CA ASP A 29 -16.59 19.94 -3.92
C ASP A 29 -17.05 19.91 -5.38
N HIS A 30 -18.33 20.26 -5.62
CA HIS A 30 -18.95 20.30 -6.95
C HIS A 30 -18.48 21.54 -7.74
N HIS A 31 -17.17 21.67 -7.94
CA HIS A 31 -16.51 22.76 -8.63
C HIS A 31 -15.72 22.27 -9.85
N ALA A 32 -14.91 23.15 -10.44
CA ALA A 32 -14.13 22.88 -11.66
C ALA A 32 -13.25 21.62 -11.60
N ASP A 33 -12.87 21.16 -10.40
CA ASP A 33 -12.10 19.93 -10.20
C ASP A 33 -12.88 18.67 -10.61
N TYR A 34 -14.21 18.66 -10.43
CA TYR A 34 -15.05 17.54 -10.83
C TYR A 34 -15.21 17.47 -12.35
N GLU A 35 -15.33 18.61 -13.03
CA GLU A 35 -15.39 18.64 -14.51
C GLU A 35 -14.10 18.08 -15.13
N VAL A 36 -12.94 18.44 -14.57
CA VAL A 36 -11.63 17.89 -15.01
C VAL A 36 -11.54 16.39 -14.76
N LEU A 37 -12.06 15.92 -13.62
CA LEU A 37 -12.05 14.51 -13.27
C LEU A 37 -13.02 13.69 -14.13
N GLU A 38 -14.23 14.21 -14.37
CA GLU A 38 -15.21 13.61 -15.26
C GLU A 38 -14.65 13.45 -16.68
N ASP A 39 -14.04 14.51 -17.23
CA ASP A 39 -13.42 14.45 -18.55
C ASP A 39 -12.24 13.46 -18.60
N HIS A 40 -11.47 13.34 -17.53
CA HIS A 40 -10.42 12.32 -17.41
C HIS A 40 -10.99 10.90 -17.45
N LEU A 41 -11.99 10.61 -16.62
CA LEU A 41 -12.66 9.30 -16.57
C LEU A 41 -13.27 8.95 -17.92
N ARG A 42 -13.97 9.91 -18.55
CA ARG A 42 -14.54 9.76 -19.89
C ARG A 42 -13.48 9.44 -20.94
N ARG A 43 -12.34 10.14 -20.95
CA ARG A 43 -11.22 9.88 -21.89
C ARG A 43 -10.58 8.51 -21.69
N LYS A 44 -10.60 7.99 -20.47
CA LYS A 44 -10.12 6.64 -20.13
C LYS A 44 -11.14 5.54 -20.41
N GLY A 45 -12.37 5.88 -20.78
CA GLY A 45 -13.46 4.92 -20.96
C GLY A 45 -13.95 4.31 -19.65
N LEU A 46 -13.74 5.01 -18.53
CA LEU A 46 -14.18 4.60 -17.19
C LEU A 46 -15.60 5.10 -16.87
N PRO A 47 -16.28 4.51 -15.88
CA PRO A 47 -17.49 5.08 -15.29
C PRO A 47 -17.27 6.55 -14.90
N HIS A 48 -18.22 7.41 -15.25
CA HIS A 48 -18.11 8.87 -15.12
C HIS A 48 -19.45 9.52 -14.78
N ALA A 49 -20.38 8.76 -14.17
CA ALA A 49 -21.53 9.36 -13.53
C ALA A 49 -21.08 10.23 -12.34
N GLU A 50 -21.96 11.09 -11.84
CA GLU A 50 -21.65 11.99 -10.72
C GLU A 50 -21.09 11.22 -9.50
N GLU A 51 -21.67 10.05 -9.19
CA GLU A 51 -21.20 9.15 -8.14
C GLU A 51 -19.79 8.59 -8.38
N ASP A 52 -19.43 8.28 -9.63
CA ASP A 52 -18.09 7.80 -10.00
C ASP A 52 -17.05 8.91 -9.85
N VAL A 53 -17.40 10.13 -10.24
CA VAL A 53 -16.53 11.32 -10.11
C VAL A 53 -16.29 11.64 -8.64
N ILE A 54 -17.36 11.63 -7.81
CA ILE A 54 -17.26 11.81 -6.35
C ILE A 54 -16.35 10.74 -5.75
N GLN A 55 -16.53 9.48 -6.16
CA GLN A 55 -15.72 8.38 -5.66
C GLN A 55 -14.25 8.53 -6.05
N ALA A 56 -13.94 8.83 -7.31
CA ALA A 56 -12.57 9.04 -7.77
C ALA A 56 -11.89 10.21 -7.04
N TYR A 57 -12.60 11.32 -6.83
CA TYR A 57 -12.09 12.47 -6.07
C TYR A 57 -11.74 12.07 -4.63
N ARG A 58 -12.66 11.33 -4.00
CA ARG A 58 -12.52 10.82 -2.64
C ARG A 58 -11.33 9.86 -2.52
N GLU A 59 -11.15 8.95 -3.46
CA GLU A 59 -10.03 8.01 -3.41
C GLU A 59 -8.66 8.69 -3.58
N ILE A 60 -8.55 9.74 -4.39
CA ILE A 60 -7.32 10.54 -4.51
C ILE A 60 -6.98 11.19 -3.17
N THR A 61 -7.95 11.89 -2.58
CA THR A 61 -7.75 12.64 -1.33
C THR A 61 -7.44 11.69 -0.17
N GLN A 62 -8.18 10.59 -0.04
CA GLN A 62 -7.96 9.57 0.99
C GLN A 62 -6.62 8.89 0.88
N HIS A 63 -6.15 8.59 -0.33
CA HIS A 63 -4.83 8.02 -0.50
C HIS A 63 -3.73 9.00 -0.06
N ALA A 64 -3.88 10.29 -0.38
CA ALA A 64 -2.94 11.31 0.06
C ALA A 64 -2.98 11.51 1.59
N GLU A 65 -4.16 11.51 2.21
CA GLU A 65 -4.33 11.60 3.66
C GLU A 65 -3.73 10.40 4.39
N ALA A 66 -3.99 9.19 3.90
CA ALA A 66 -3.44 7.96 4.46
C ALA A 66 -1.91 7.91 4.33
N ALA A 67 -1.38 8.31 3.17
CA ALA A 67 0.06 8.43 2.95
C ALA A 67 0.70 9.46 3.90
N TYR A 68 0.08 10.64 4.02
CA TYR A 68 0.54 11.67 4.95
C TYR A 68 0.52 11.17 6.40
N TYR A 69 -0.55 10.52 6.83
CA TYR A 69 -0.70 9.99 8.18
C TYR A 69 0.40 8.97 8.52
N ILE A 70 0.54 7.90 7.73
CA ILE A 70 1.52 6.84 8.05
C ILE A 70 2.96 7.38 7.98
N THR A 71 3.26 8.25 7.02
CA THR A 71 4.57 8.89 6.90
C THR A 71 4.83 9.81 8.09
N LYS A 72 3.86 10.62 8.51
CA LYS A 72 4.00 11.48 9.68
C LYS A 72 4.29 10.66 10.93
N GLU A 73 3.47 9.66 11.22
CA GLU A 73 3.58 8.86 12.43
C GLU A 73 4.91 8.09 12.50
N VAL A 74 5.30 7.43 11.41
CA VAL A 74 6.49 6.56 11.40
C VAL A 74 7.78 7.34 11.14
N CYS A 75 7.76 8.29 10.20
CA CYS A 75 8.99 8.96 9.73
C CYS A 75 9.27 10.26 10.46
N LEU A 76 8.25 11.08 10.73
CA LEU A 76 8.43 12.41 11.36
C LEU A 76 8.37 12.34 12.89
N GLU A 77 7.37 11.67 13.44
CA GLU A 77 7.20 11.48 14.89
C GLU A 77 8.06 10.32 15.43
N GLY A 78 8.63 9.51 14.53
CA GLY A 78 9.53 8.41 14.88
C GLY A 78 8.89 7.25 15.61
N LYS A 79 7.56 7.08 15.49
CA LYS A 79 6.83 5.96 16.11
C LYS A 79 7.18 4.65 15.39
N GLU A 80 7.17 3.55 16.15
CA GLU A 80 7.26 2.22 15.54
C GLU A 80 5.97 1.92 14.75
N LEU A 81 6.10 1.28 13.59
CA LEU A 81 4.95 0.78 12.86
C LEU A 81 4.18 -0.21 13.75
N SER A 82 2.87 -0.03 13.86
CA SER A 82 2.01 -0.78 14.76
C SER A 82 0.69 -1.14 14.10
N GLU A 83 -0.04 -2.11 14.68
CA GLU A 83 -1.39 -2.45 14.23
C GLU A 83 -2.29 -1.21 14.23
N ALA A 84 -2.23 -0.36 15.25
CA ALA A 84 -3.03 0.87 15.33
C ALA A 84 -2.76 1.82 14.14
N ILE A 85 -1.50 2.01 13.77
CA ILE A 85 -1.13 2.83 12.61
C ILE A 85 -1.66 2.19 11.31
N ILE A 86 -1.54 0.88 11.15
CA ILE A 86 -2.02 0.17 9.95
C ILE A 86 -3.55 0.24 9.85
N LEU A 87 -4.26 -0.01 10.95
CA LEU A 87 -5.73 0.06 11.00
C LEU A 87 -6.22 1.47 10.67
N GLU A 88 -5.60 2.50 11.22
CA GLU A 88 -5.97 3.89 10.93
C GLU A 88 -5.65 4.29 9.49
N THR A 89 -4.49 3.87 8.97
CA THR A 89 -4.13 4.08 7.55
C THR A 89 -5.16 3.43 6.64
N HIS A 90 -5.58 2.20 6.94
CA HIS A 90 -6.62 1.50 6.19
C HIS A 90 -7.99 2.18 6.34
N ARG A 91 -8.34 2.68 7.52
CA ARG A 91 -9.58 3.43 7.76
C ARG A 91 -9.64 4.68 6.88
N LEU A 92 -8.56 5.44 6.79
CA LEU A 92 -8.46 6.62 5.93
C LEU A 92 -8.64 6.25 4.45
N LEU A 93 -7.97 5.18 3.99
CA LEU A 93 -8.05 4.70 2.61
C LEU A 93 -9.45 4.24 2.16
N THR A 94 -10.31 3.83 3.10
CA THR A 94 -11.58 3.15 2.80
C THR A 94 -12.80 3.88 3.37
N TYR A 95 -12.58 5.07 3.93
CA TYR A 95 -13.63 5.89 4.51
C TYR A 95 -14.71 6.20 3.46
N LYS A 96 -16.01 6.00 3.76
CA LYS A 96 -17.09 6.24 2.79
C LYS A 96 -16.96 5.50 1.44
N ILE A 97 -16.21 4.40 1.38
CA ILE A 97 -16.15 3.51 0.22
C ILE A 97 -16.74 2.16 0.63
N ASN A 98 -17.88 1.77 0.06
CA ASN A 98 -18.47 0.47 0.34
C ASN A 98 -17.69 -0.63 -0.40
N ALA A 99 -17.55 -1.80 0.22
CA ALA A 99 -16.93 -2.96 -0.40
C ALA A 99 -18.03 -3.97 -0.71
N ASP A 100 -18.38 -4.09 -1.99
CA ASP A 100 -19.54 -4.85 -2.46
C ASP A 100 -20.83 -4.42 -1.72
N GLU A 101 -21.51 -5.35 -1.05
CA GLU A 101 -22.71 -5.07 -0.25
C GLU A 101 -22.40 -4.64 1.19
N ILE A 102 -21.11 -4.56 1.58
CA ILE A 102 -20.69 -4.27 2.95
C ILE A 102 -20.43 -2.76 3.11
N PRO A 103 -21.16 -2.07 4.00
CA PRO A 103 -20.95 -0.65 4.28
C PRO A 103 -19.55 -0.35 4.82
N TRP A 104 -18.99 0.79 4.40
CA TRP A 104 -17.64 1.23 4.81
C TRP A 104 -17.41 1.21 6.33
N ASN A 105 -18.40 1.60 7.12
CA ASN A 105 -18.31 1.69 8.58
C ASN A 105 -18.26 0.32 9.27
N GLU A 106 -18.47 -0.78 8.54
CA GLU A 106 -18.34 -2.14 9.06
C GLU A 106 -16.94 -2.74 8.86
N TYR A 107 -16.16 -2.24 7.89
CA TYR A 107 -14.86 -2.81 7.50
C TYR A 107 -13.69 -1.83 7.49
N ALA A 108 -13.92 -0.52 7.39
CA ALA A 108 -12.87 0.49 7.36
C ALA A 108 -12.06 0.46 8.67
N GLY A 109 -10.76 0.22 8.57
CA GLY A 109 -9.87 0.05 9.72
C GLY A 109 -10.17 -1.16 10.61
N VAL A 110 -10.87 -2.19 10.09
CA VAL A 110 -11.23 -3.39 10.86
C VAL A 110 -10.79 -4.63 10.10
N TYR A 111 -10.15 -5.60 10.78
CA TYR A 111 -9.81 -6.87 10.16
C TYR A 111 -11.06 -7.61 9.68
N ARG A 112 -10.95 -8.25 8.52
CA ARG A 112 -12.07 -8.98 7.91
C ARG A 112 -12.61 -10.06 8.83
N LYS A 113 -13.92 -10.25 8.79
CA LYS A 113 -14.64 -11.28 9.56
C LYS A 113 -15.05 -12.47 8.71
N TRP A 114 -14.69 -12.47 7.43
CA TRP A 114 -15.10 -13.47 6.45
C TRP A 114 -13.89 -13.98 5.65
N PRO A 115 -14.00 -15.20 5.08
CA PRO A 115 -13.04 -15.68 4.08
C PRO A 115 -13.02 -14.74 2.86
N VAL A 116 -11.83 -14.58 2.27
CA VAL A 116 -11.63 -13.84 1.02
C VAL A 116 -10.71 -14.64 0.11
N CYS A 117 -10.84 -14.46 -1.20
CA CYS A 117 -10.01 -15.07 -2.21
C CYS A 117 -9.68 -14.09 -3.32
N THR A 118 -8.57 -14.33 -4.01
CA THR A 118 -8.24 -13.67 -5.28
C THR A 118 -8.13 -14.75 -6.34
N GLY A 119 -9.06 -14.77 -7.29
CA GLY A 119 -9.19 -15.89 -8.23
C GLY A 119 -9.38 -17.22 -7.48
N PHE A 120 -8.51 -18.20 -7.73
CA PHE A 120 -8.53 -19.50 -7.05
C PHE A 120 -7.69 -19.55 -5.77
N HIS A 121 -6.99 -18.45 -5.43
CA HIS A 121 -6.16 -18.39 -4.23
C HIS A 121 -7.00 -18.00 -3.02
N GLN A 122 -7.17 -18.93 -2.07
CA GLN A 122 -7.81 -18.67 -0.80
C GLN A 122 -6.78 -18.19 0.22
N TYR A 123 -7.04 -17.04 0.84
CA TYR A 123 -6.18 -16.51 1.90
C TYR A 123 -6.42 -17.23 3.23
N MET A 124 -5.52 -16.98 4.18
CA MET A 124 -5.60 -17.43 5.57
C MET A 124 -7.03 -17.30 6.16
N ALA A 125 -7.41 -18.19 7.08
CA ALA A 125 -8.67 -18.05 7.81
C ALA A 125 -8.76 -16.70 8.55
N HIS A 126 -9.88 -15.99 8.43
CA HIS A 126 -10.06 -14.67 9.03
C HIS A 126 -9.86 -14.66 10.56
N SER A 127 -10.15 -15.78 11.24
CA SER A 127 -9.90 -15.96 12.67
C SER A 127 -8.42 -15.91 13.06
N MET A 128 -7.51 -16.19 12.12
CA MET A 128 -6.06 -16.19 12.33
C MET A 128 -5.42 -14.83 12.01
N VAL A 129 -6.12 -13.94 11.29
CA VAL A 129 -5.62 -12.62 10.87
C VAL A 129 -5.09 -11.78 12.05
N PRO A 130 -5.82 -11.63 13.19
CA PRO A 130 -5.31 -10.82 14.30
C PRO A 130 -4.00 -11.36 14.88
N THR A 131 -3.86 -12.68 14.98
CA THR A 131 -2.63 -13.32 15.47
C THR A 131 -1.48 -13.16 14.46
N ALA A 132 -1.77 -13.30 13.17
CA ALA A 132 -0.77 -13.13 12.11
C ALA A 132 -0.27 -11.67 12.02
N MET A 133 -1.16 -10.69 12.14
CA MET A 133 -0.81 -9.27 12.15
C MET A 133 0.05 -8.90 13.37
N LYS A 134 -0.31 -9.37 14.56
CA LYS A 134 0.53 -9.23 15.77
C LYS A 134 1.92 -9.81 15.58
N LYS A 135 2.00 -11.03 15.02
CA LYS A 135 3.27 -11.69 14.72
C LYS A 135 4.10 -10.88 13.73
N MET A 136 3.48 -10.40 12.64
CA MET A 136 4.14 -9.56 11.65
C MET A 136 4.74 -8.30 12.30
N ILE A 137 3.97 -7.56 13.10
CA ILE A 137 4.46 -6.35 13.80
C ILE A 137 5.60 -6.69 14.76
N SER A 138 5.50 -7.78 15.54
CA SER A 138 6.59 -8.22 16.42
C SER A 138 7.85 -8.52 15.62
N SER A 139 7.72 -9.26 14.52
CA SER A 139 8.85 -9.58 13.65
C SER A 139 9.50 -8.33 13.07
N ILE A 140 8.72 -7.31 12.64
CA ILE A 140 9.29 -6.03 12.16
C ILE A 140 10.20 -5.42 13.23
N LYS A 141 9.72 -5.38 14.48
CA LYS A 141 10.49 -4.80 15.59
C LYS A 141 11.77 -5.61 15.86
N ASP A 142 11.67 -6.93 15.84
CA ASP A 142 12.80 -7.82 16.07
C ASP A 142 13.86 -7.68 14.96
N ASP A 143 13.45 -7.67 13.70
CA ASP A 143 14.34 -7.49 12.54
C ASP A 143 15.01 -6.11 12.57
N VAL A 144 14.27 -5.03 12.85
CA VAL A 144 14.81 -3.68 12.98
C VAL A 144 15.80 -3.59 14.15
N LYS A 145 15.46 -4.17 15.30
CA LYS A 145 16.34 -4.18 16.47
C LYS A 145 17.63 -4.96 16.19
N ALA A 146 17.52 -6.11 15.52
CA ALA A 146 18.68 -6.89 15.11
C ALA A 146 19.59 -6.09 14.16
N ALA A 147 19.01 -5.44 13.14
CA ALA A 147 19.73 -4.60 12.19
C ALA A 147 20.44 -3.41 12.86
N ILE A 148 19.79 -2.77 13.85
CA ILE A 148 20.42 -1.69 14.63
C ILE A 148 21.59 -2.20 15.45
N ASN A 149 21.44 -3.37 16.09
CA ASN A 149 22.50 -3.96 16.91
C ASN A 149 23.73 -4.38 16.09
N THR A 150 23.53 -4.83 14.84
CA THR A 150 24.63 -5.20 13.93
C THR A 150 25.17 -4.01 13.14
N GLY A 151 24.43 -2.89 13.07
CA GLY A 151 24.76 -1.76 12.20
C GLY A 151 24.47 -2.02 10.72
N GLU A 152 23.72 -3.07 10.40
CA GLU A 152 23.46 -3.53 9.03
C GLU A 152 21.94 -3.59 8.80
N ILE A 153 21.38 -2.53 8.21
CA ILE A 153 20.00 -2.51 7.73
C ILE A 153 19.97 -2.54 6.21
N ASP A 154 19.16 -3.44 5.65
CA ASP A 154 18.77 -3.42 4.25
C ASP A 154 17.30 -2.98 4.16
N PRO A 155 17.03 -1.67 3.93
CA PRO A 155 15.67 -1.15 3.92
C PRO A 155 14.80 -1.76 2.83
N VAL A 156 15.39 -2.13 1.69
CA VAL A 156 14.67 -2.69 0.54
C VAL A 156 14.25 -4.12 0.85
N ALA A 157 15.15 -4.94 1.38
CA ALA A 157 14.83 -6.29 1.80
C ALA A 157 13.79 -6.29 2.94
N LEU A 158 13.93 -5.37 3.91
CA LEU A 158 12.99 -5.22 5.02
C LEU A 158 11.58 -4.86 4.50
N ALA A 159 11.47 -3.84 3.65
CA ALA A 159 10.19 -3.41 3.10
C ALA A 159 9.53 -4.48 2.22
N ALA A 160 10.31 -5.15 1.37
CA ALA A 160 9.81 -6.24 0.54
C ALA A 160 9.35 -7.45 1.36
N LYS A 161 10.10 -7.85 2.39
CA LYS A 161 9.71 -8.94 3.31
C LYS A 161 8.34 -8.68 3.92
N TYR A 162 8.12 -7.48 4.47
CA TYR A 162 6.88 -7.20 5.18
C TYR A 162 5.70 -6.85 4.28
N CYS A 163 5.92 -6.32 3.06
CA CYS A 163 4.82 -6.24 2.09
C CYS A 163 4.42 -7.65 1.59
N HIS A 164 5.38 -8.56 1.35
CA HIS A 164 5.09 -9.96 1.05
C HIS A 164 4.28 -10.63 2.16
N ILE A 165 4.68 -10.50 3.42
CA ILE A 165 3.93 -11.08 4.55
C ILE A 165 2.53 -10.46 4.65
N PHE A 166 2.42 -9.13 4.58
CA PHE A 166 1.14 -8.43 4.70
C PHE A 166 0.12 -8.85 3.63
N VAL A 167 0.55 -8.92 2.36
CA VAL A 167 -0.36 -9.28 1.25
C VAL A 167 -0.85 -10.73 1.34
N ASN A 168 -0.04 -11.63 1.92
CA ASN A 168 -0.41 -13.03 2.18
C ASN A 168 -1.33 -13.20 3.39
N ILE A 169 -1.19 -12.36 4.44
CA ILE A 169 -2.17 -12.31 5.53
C ILE A 169 -3.53 -11.82 5.00
N HIS A 170 -3.49 -10.83 4.11
CA HIS A 170 -4.66 -10.20 3.49
C HIS A 170 -5.70 -9.77 4.54
N PRO A 171 -5.34 -8.84 5.45
CA PRO A 171 -6.09 -8.64 6.69
C PRO A 171 -7.45 -7.96 6.53
N PHE A 172 -7.70 -7.27 5.41
CA PHE A 172 -8.90 -6.46 5.20
C PHE A 172 -9.81 -7.04 4.11
N LEU A 173 -11.04 -6.52 4.04
CA LEU A 173 -12.01 -6.90 3.02
C LEU A 173 -11.64 -6.33 1.64
N ASP A 174 -11.26 -5.05 1.59
CA ASP A 174 -10.69 -4.36 0.42
C ASP A 174 -9.52 -3.47 0.88
N GLY A 175 -8.80 -2.82 -0.03
CA GLY A 175 -7.77 -1.85 0.32
C GLY A 175 -6.42 -2.46 0.74
N ASN A 176 -6.27 -3.79 0.71
CA ASN A 176 -5.05 -4.49 1.07
C ASN A 176 -3.85 -4.05 0.20
N GLY A 177 -4.00 -3.98 -1.12
CA GLY A 177 -2.92 -3.55 -2.02
C GLY A 177 -2.46 -2.11 -1.76
N ARG A 178 -3.40 -1.19 -1.56
CA ARG A 178 -3.14 0.23 -1.21
C ARG A 178 -2.40 0.33 0.11
N THR A 179 -2.88 -0.38 1.14
CA THR A 179 -2.25 -0.43 2.46
C THR A 179 -0.85 -1.04 2.43
N CYS A 180 -0.63 -2.12 1.67
CA CYS A 180 0.70 -2.75 1.52
C CYS A 180 1.73 -1.79 0.96
N ARG A 181 1.37 -1.04 -0.10
CA ARG A 181 2.26 -0.05 -0.71
C ARG A 181 2.58 1.11 0.23
N LEU A 182 1.62 1.54 1.04
CA LEU A 182 1.86 2.55 2.08
C LEU A 182 2.78 2.04 3.20
N ILE A 183 2.60 0.80 3.66
CA ILE A 183 3.50 0.15 4.63
C ILE A 183 4.91 0.04 4.05
N LEU A 184 5.03 -0.45 2.81
CA LEU A 184 6.29 -0.57 2.08
C LEU A 184 7.01 0.79 2.03
N ASN A 185 6.32 1.84 1.63
CA ASN A 185 6.89 3.18 1.55
C ASN A 185 7.20 3.80 2.92
N ALA A 186 6.42 3.50 3.96
CA ALA A 186 6.75 3.94 5.33
C ALA A 186 8.08 3.33 5.81
N ILE A 187 8.32 2.04 5.52
CA ILE A 187 9.58 1.37 5.85
C ILE A 187 10.74 1.93 5.00
N LEU A 188 10.57 2.03 3.68
CA LEU A 188 11.59 2.57 2.79
C LEU A 188 11.97 4.01 3.13
N LEU A 189 10.99 4.86 3.44
CA LEU A 189 11.25 6.25 3.79
C LEU A 189 11.94 6.36 5.14
N ARG A 190 11.51 5.58 6.14
CA ARG A 190 12.09 5.60 7.49
C ARG A 190 13.55 5.16 7.52
N TYR A 191 13.90 4.11 6.77
CA TYR A 191 15.22 3.47 6.88
C TYR A 191 16.12 3.66 5.66
N GLY A 192 15.55 3.95 4.49
CA GLY A 192 16.28 4.14 3.24
C GLY A 192 16.16 5.53 2.63
N GLY A 193 15.33 6.42 3.19
CA GLY A 193 15.13 7.79 2.69
C GLY A 193 14.56 7.85 1.27
N THR A 194 13.83 6.82 0.84
CA THR A 194 13.29 6.71 -0.53
C THR A 194 11.82 6.34 -0.53
N ILE A 195 11.12 6.68 -1.62
CA ILE A 195 9.73 6.33 -1.89
C ILE A 195 9.70 5.71 -3.28
N VAL A 196 8.87 4.69 -3.45
CA VAL A 196 8.64 4.04 -4.74
C VAL A 196 7.16 4.07 -5.11
N CYS A 197 6.91 4.33 -6.39
CA CYS A 197 5.60 4.14 -7.01
C CYS A 197 5.62 2.82 -7.79
N ILE A 198 4.72 1.91 -7.43
CA ILE A 198 4.57 0.59 -8.07
C ILE A 198 3.16 0.48 -8.62
N GLY A 199 3.04 0.03 -9.87
CA GLY A 199 1.79 -0.06 -10.62
C GLY A 199 1.40 1.25 -11.30
N GLU A 200 2.36 2.11 -11.66
CA GLU A 200 2.07 3.36 -12.41
C GLU A 200 1.59 3.08 -13.84
N GLN A 201 2.04 1.96 -14.42
CA GLN A 201 1.70 1.51 -15.77
C GLN A 201 1.11 0.09 -15.69
N ASP A 202 0.35 -0.31 -16.70
CA ASP A 202 -0.32 -1.61 -16.71
C ASP A 202 0.68 -2.78 -16.68
N ASP A 203 1.76 -2.70 -17.45
CA ASP A 203 2.82 -3.71 -17.47
C ASP A 203 3.52 -3.83 -16.11
N ASP A 204 3.81 -2.69 -15.48
CA ASP A 204 4.39 -2.59 -14.15
C ASP A 204 3.49 -3.21 -13.07
N ARG A 205 2.18 -2.95 -13.18
CA ARG A 205 1.16 -3.56 -12.31
C ARG A 205 1.11 -5.07 -12.50
N GLN A 206 1.06 -5.55 -13.74
CA GLN A 206 1.03 -6.99 -14.03
C GLN A 206 2.27 -7.69 -13.46
N GLU A 207 3.44 -7.07 -13.58
CA GLU A 207 4.68 -7.61 -13.05
C GLU A 207 4.66 -7.67 -11.52
N TYR A 208 4.22 -6.60 -10.84
CA TYR A 208 4.04 -6.63 -9.38
C TYR A 208 3.11 -7.76 -8.92
N LEU A 209 1.97 -7.93 -9.59
CA LEU A 209 1.01 -8.98 -9.27
C LEU A 209 1.58 -10.37 -9.53
N ARG A 210 2.32 -10.56 -10.63
CA ARG A 210 3.02 -11.81 -10.95
C ARG A 210 4.03 -12.17 -9.87
N ILE A 211 4.87 -11.23 -9.46
CA ILE A 211 5.88 -11.42 -8.41
C ILE A 211 5.21 -11.84 -7.10
N ALA A 212 4.17 -11.12 -6.68
CA ALA A 212 3.43 -11.43 -5.46
C ALA A 212 2.80 -12.84 -5.53
N SER A 213 2.12 -13.16 -6.64
CA SER A 213 1.47 -14.45 -6.84
C SER A 213 2.47 -15.61 -6.85
N ASN A 214 3.61 -15.46 -7.53
CA ASN A 214 4.64 -16.50 -7.59
C ASN A 214 5.25 -16.76 -6.22
N ALA A 215 5.53 -15.70 -5.45
CA ALA A 215 6.07 -15.81 -4.11
C ALA A 215 5.07 -16.53 -3.17
N SER A 216 3.79 -16.13 -3.20
CA SER A 216 2.72 -16.78 -2.43
C SER A 216 2.56 -18.26 -2.78
N PHE A 217 2.60 -18.61 -4.07
CA PHE A 217 2.49 -19.99 -4.53
C PHE A 217 3.70 -20.83 -4.10
N ALA A 218 4.91 -20.26 -4.17
CA ALA A 218 6.13 -20.95 -3.76
C ALA A 218 6.21 -21.17 -2.24
N GLU A 219 5.63 -20.26 -1.45
CA GLU A 219 5.51 -20.40 0.01
C GLU A 219 4.47 -21.45 0.41
N GLY A 220 3.30 -21.43 -0.23
CA GLY A 220 2.21 -22.38 0.07
C GLY A 220 2.48 -23.84 -0.32
N ASN A 221 3.45 -24.10 -1.20
CA ASN A 221 3.81 -25.46 -1.65
C ASN A 221 4.99 -26.07 -0.88
N GLN A 222 5.52 -25.41 0.15
CA GLN A 222 6.56 -26.02 0.98
C GLN A 222 5.97 -26.92 2.06
N GLU A 223 6.63 -28.06 2.27
CA GLU A 223 6.43 -28.88 3.46
C GLU A 223 6.80 -28.09 4.72
N ASP A 224 6.24 -28.48 5.87
CA ASP A 224 6.43 -27.78 7.15
C ASP A 224 7.92 -27.49 7.42
N MET A 225 8.30 -26.22 7.31
CA MET A 225 9.66 -25.72 7.54
C MET A 225 9.92 -25.41 9.02
N GLU A 226 9.10 -25.92 9.95
CA GLU A 226 9.21 -25.62 11.39
C GLU A 226 10.61 -25.92 11.94
N ASP A 227 11.21 -27.04 11.52
CA ASP A 227 12.54 -27.49 11.97
C ASP A 227 13.70 -26.84 11.21
N VAL A 228 13.43 -26.09 10.13
CA VAL A 228 14.48 -25.40 9.36
C VAL A 228 14.80 -24.05 10.01
N PRO A 229 16.07 -23.78 10.38
CA PRO A 229 16.46 -22.47 10.91
C PRO A 229 16.04 -21.34 9.96
N GLU A 230 15.49 -20.26 10.53
CA GLU A 230 14.98 -19.10 9.76
C GLU A 230 15.99 -18.56 8.73
N ALA A 231 17.28 -18.54 9.09
CA ALA A 231 18.36 -18.07 8.22
C ALA A 231 18.54 -18.92 6.94
N LEU A 232 18.09 -20.19 6.96
CA LEU A 232 18.18 -21.14 5.86
C LEU A 232 16.86 -21.27 5.08
N ARG A 233 15.76 -20.70 5.59
CA ARG A 233 14.47 -20.72 4.88
C ARG A 233 14.55 -19.89 3.59
N PRO A 234 13.84 -20.29 2.52
CA PRO A 234 13.78 -19.50 1.31
C PRO A 234 13.20 -18.12 1.59
N LYS A 235 13.81 -17.11 0.98
CA LYS A 235 13.39 -15.70 1.10
C LYS A 235 12.54 -15.34 -0.12
N TYR A 236 11.24 -15.59 -0.04
CA TYR A 236 10.29 -15.39 -1.16
C TYR A 236 10.16 -13.94 -1.62
N TYR A 237 10.48 -12.98 -0.74
CA TYR A 237 10.45 -11.55 -1.03
C TYR A 237 11.63 -11.05 -1.89
N LYS A 238 12.62 -11.88 -2.24
CA LYS A 238 13.82 -11.42 -2.97
C LYS A 238 13.54 -10.85 -4.35
N GLU A 239 12.59 -11.44 -5.08
CA GLU A 239 12.19 -10.93 -6.40
C GLU A 239 11.49 -9.57 -6.24
N LEU A 240 10.59 -9.44 -5.26
CA LEU A 240 9.97 -8.16 -4.90
C LEU A 240 11.01 -7.12 -4.45
N ALA A 241 12.04 -7.51 -3.70
CA ALA A 241 13.11 -6.61 -3.29
C ALA A 241 13.89 -6.06 -4.51
N SER A 242 14.22 -6.92 -5.48
CA SER A 242 14.87 -6.50 -6.73
C SER A 242 14.00 -5.52 -7.51
N PHE A 243 12.69 -5.80 -7.57
CA PHE A 243 11.72 -4.94 -8.22
C PHE A 243 11.60 -3.58 -7.51
N VAL A 244 11.45 -3.55 -6.18
CA VAL A 244 11.45 -2.31 -5.39
C VAL A 244 12.73 -1.49 -5.61
N LEU A 245 13.90 -2.13 -5.64
CA LEU A 245 15.18 -1.44 -5.87
C LEU A 245 15.22 -0.77 -7.26
N LEU A 246 14.69 -1.44 -8.29
CA LEU A 246 14.57 -0.87 -9.64
C LEU A 246 13.71 0.39 -9.64
N HIS A 247 12.56 0.36 -8.94
CA HIS A 247 11.67 1.52 -8.82
C HIS A 247 12.30 2.66 -8.01
N ALA A 248 13.05 2.33 -6.95
CA ALA A 248 13.78 3.33 -6.16
C ALA A 248 14.81 4.07 -7.04
N ARG A 249 15.56 3.32 -7.87
CA ARG A 249 16.51 3.92 -8.83
C ARG A 249 15.79 4.80 -9.85
N ASN A 250 14.70 4.32 -10.43
CA ASN A 250 13.96 5.05 -11.47
C ASN A 250 13.33 6.34 -10.89
N SER A 251 12.88 6.31 -9.65
CA SER A 251 12.36 7.50 -8.94
C SER A 251 13.43 8.58 -8.79
N MET A 252 14.68 8.20 -8.47
CA MET A 252 15.80 9.14 -8.39
C MET A 252 16.16 9.74 -9.76
N VAL A 253 16.03 8.97 -10.84
CA VAL A 253 16.23 9.48 -12.21
C VAL A 253 15.19 10.56 -12.55
N LYS A 254 13.90 10.30 -12.25
CA LYS A 254 12.82 11.28 -12.42
C LYS A 254 13.08 12.56 -11.62
N ILE A 255 13.53 12.45 -10.37
CA ILE A 255 13.88 13.62 -9.54
C ILE A 255 15.01 14.43 -10.20
N ARG A 256 16.08 13.77 -10.66
CA ARG A 256 17.17 14.47 -11.36
C ARG A 256 16.66 15.22 -12.59
N GLU A 257 15.84 14.59 -13.42
CA GLU A 257 15.28 15.22 -14.62
C GLU A 257 14.37 16.41 -14.32
N LEU A 258 13.64 16.37 -13.19
CA LEU A 258 12.86 17.52 -12.72
C LEU A 258 13.77 18.67 -12.28
N LEU A 259 14.86 18.37 -11.57
CA LEU A 259 15.83 19.37 -11.12
C LEU A 259 16.65 19.98 -12.26
N GLU A 260 16.88 19.26 -13.36
CA GLU A 260 17.56 19.78 -14.56
C GLU A 260 16.68 20.72 -15.39
N LYS A 261 15.35 20.68 -15.20
CA LYS A 261 14.37 21.48 -15.96
C LYS A 261 13.87 22.72 -15.21
N GLY A 262 14.14 22.84 -13.91
CA GLY A 262 13.75 23.98 -13.06
C GLY A 262 14.91 24.93 -12.81
#